data_AF-A0A820XHQ8-F1
#
_entry.id   AF-A0A820XHQ8-F1
#
_cell.length_a   1.000
_cell.length_b   1.000
_cell.length_c   1.000
_cell.angle_alpha   90.00
_cell.angle_beta   90.00
_cell.angle_gamma   90.00
#
_symmetry.space_group_name_H-M   'P 1'
#
loop_
_entity.id
_entity.type
_entity.pdbx_description
1 polymer ?
#
loop_
_entity_poly.entity_id
_entity_poly.type
_entity_poly.pdbx_seq_one_letter_code
_entity_poly.pdbx_strand_id
1 'polypeptide(L)'
;SDSHQINEQDTTTMKEETETETESLALSITMKPDPLKQLLQCLNRAATTAQVFSITEDIIYLSYSTIMSKEQEMEKQKLLYEQNRLANRGASETVLLYISASKGENNEMLRRTLQLGISLLHGGNREVQKRMLNYLKETKDVGCFTSLATLMANCSVLDLDTFERCIKAEVLGVGSEGMAGEKNLHDADFIISLFRFCQLLCEGHNLEFQNYLRLQPGSSTNVNIIICTVDYLLSLQESLMDFYWHYSGKETVDSYGKENLCRAISVAKQVFNTLTEYIQGPCPQNQLALANSRLWDAIAGFLYIFAHMQRKLSQDPTQIELLREFMKLQKDMIIMLLSMLEGNVLNGPIGKQMVDTLIESQVNVELLLQFFDIFLKIKDLTTSEAFQEYDANKDGFISPKEFRRAMEAQKVYTNQDMDYILNCVDINQDGKIDFMEFTERFHNPARDIGFNMAVLLTNLSEHMPHDIRLQRLMDKGKSFLSYFQDHLGRIEIKGGAGYIERVYFEITESNIEQWNKPHIKESKKAFLHLVVNETDDKEKLEQFINFCEDTIFEKYALGYI
;
A
#
# COMPACT_ATOMS: atom_id res chain seq x y z
N SER A 1 1.01 -50.38 -3.21
CA SER A 1 1.95 -51.16 -2.40
C SER A 1 3.29 -51.12 -3.12
N ASP A 2 4.22 -50.23 -2.83
CA ASP A 2 4.47 -49.48 -1.61
C ASP A 2 4.97 -48.05 -1.92
N SER A 3 4.43 -47.10 -1.17
CA SER A 3 4.78 -45.69 -1.14
C SER A 3 5.96 -45.48 -0.19
N HIS A 4 7.15 -45.21 -0.71
CA HIS A 4 8.22 -44.64 0.10
C HIS A 4 7.99 -43.13 0.24
N GLN A 5 7.34 -42.73 1.34
CA GLN A 5 7.45 -41.38 1.87
C GLN A 5 8.91 -41.17 2.32
N ILE A 6 9.61 -40.27 1.64
CA ILE A 6 10.86 -39.71 2.15
C ILE A 6 10.46 -38.64 3.16
N ASN A 7 10.84 -38.85 4.42
CA ASN A 7 10.54 -37.95 5.52
C ASN A 7 11.49 -36.74 5.47
N GLU A 8 10.93 -35.53 5.42
CA GLU A 8 11.64 -34.27 5.10
C GLU A 8 12.59 -33.75 6.20
N GLN A 9 12.65 -34.39 7.38
CA GLN A 9 13.52 -33.97 8.50
C GLN A 9 14.94 -34.56 8.47
N ASP A 10 15.21 -35.59 7.65
CA ASP A 10 16.43 -36.39 7.77
C ASP A 10 17.70 -35.78 7.12
N THR A 11 17.57 -34.70 6.34
CA THR A 11 18.74 -34.02 5.76
C THR A 11 19.39 -32.98 6.68
N THR A 12 18.72 -32.63 7.79
CA THR A 12 19.14 -31.52 8.68
C THR A 12 19.68 -31.95 10.04
N THR A 13 19.49 -33.20 10.47
CA THR A 13 19.85 -33.66 11.83
C THR A 13 21.08 -34.57 11.90
N MET A 14 21.79 -34.81 10.80
CA MET A 14 23.02 -35.61 10.83
C MET A 14 24.29 -34.74 10.86
N LYS A 15 24.64 -34.26 12.06
CA LYS A 15 25.99 -34.19 12.66
C LYS A 15 26.10 -33.12 13.76
N GLU A 16 25.51 -33.40 14.91
CA GLU A 16 26.05 -33.00 16.22
C GLU A 16 26.15 -34.27 17.08
N GLU A 17 26.95 -35.25 16.63
CA GLU A 17 27.33 -36.37 17.49
C GLU A 17 28.64 -36.03 18.18
N THR A 18 28.54 -35.98 19.51
CA THR A 18 29.61 -35.87 20.50
C THR A 18 30.65 -36.98 20.30
N GLU A 19 31.84 -36.65 19.81
CA GLU A 19 33.01 -37.51 19.95
C GLU A 19 33.96 -36.91 21.00
N THR A 20 34.23 -37.78 21.97
CA THR A 20 35.05 -37.64 23.18
C THR A 20 36.42 -37.02 22.97
N GLU A 21 36.80 -36.17 23.93
CA GLU A 21 38.15 -35.68 24.17
C GLU A 21 39.18 -36.82 24.19
N THR A 22 40.25 -36.70 23.40
CA THR A 22 41.65 -36.83 23.88
C THR A 22 42.68 -36.52 22.77
N GLU A 23 43.57 -35.59 23.11
CA GLU A 23 44.97 -35.43 22.66
C GLU A 23 45.32 -34.94 21.24
N SER A 24 45.54 -33.62 21.20
CA SER A 24 46.82 -32.97 20.83
C SER A 24 47.01 -32.36 19.41
N LEU A 25 47.10 -31.02 19.45
CA LEU A 25 47.92 -30.09 18.67
C LEU A 25 47.76 -29.93 17.14
N ALA A 26 47.37 -28.69 16.79
CA ALA A 26 47.62 -27.98 15.55
C ALA A 26 46.84 -28.40 14.29
N LEU A 27 45.74 -27.69 14.00
CA LEU A 27 45.49 -26.99 12.73
C LEU A 27 44.16 -26.23 12.85
N SER A 28 44.09 -25.03 12.25
CA SER A 28 42.88 -24.22 12.10
C SER A 28 41.69 -25.05 11.63
N ILE A 29 40.68 -25.26 12.48
CA ILE A 29 39.43 -25.93 12.13
C ILE A 29 38.63 -24.99 11.23
N THR A 30 38.87 -25.05 9.92
CA THR A 30 37.86 -24.66 8.93
C THR A 30 36.71 -25.65 9.08
N MET A 31 35.67 -25.28 9.83
CA MET A 31 34.43 -26.05 9.89
C MET A 31 33.95 -26.27 8.45
N LYS A 32 33.82 -27.54 8.05
CA LYS A 32 33.28 -27.87 6.72
C LYS A 32 31.88 -27.24 6.61
N PRO A 33 31.57 -26.48 5.54
CA PRO A 33 30.26 -25.87 5.36
C PRO A 33 29.18 -26.96 5.39
N ASP A 34 28.04 -26.69 6.03
CA ASP A 34 26.91 -27.62 6.04
C ASP A 34 26.38 -27.89 4.61
N PRO A 35 25.65 -28.99 4.37
CA PRO A 35 25.23 -29.37 3.01
C PRO A 35 24.42 -28.28 2.29
N LEU A 36 23.62 -27.51 3.03
CA LEU A 36 22.82 -26.40 2.49
C LEU A 36 23.69 -25.20 2.10
N LYS A 37 24.70 -24.88 2.91
CA LYS A 37 25.71 -23.86 2.62
C LYS A 37 26.59 -24.28 1.44
N GLN A 38 26.91 -25.56 1.30
CA GLN A 38 27.60 -26.08 0.11
C GLN A 38 26.75 -25.92 -1.15
N LEU A 39 25.45 -26.23 -1.07
CA LEU A 39 24.51 -26.01 -2.16
C LEU A 39 24.45 -24.54 -2.57
N LEU A 40 24.26 -23.62 -1.61
CA LEU A 40 24.23 -22.17 -1.89
C LEU A 40 25.56 -21.64 -2.43
N GLN A 41 26.71 -22.18 -1.97
CA GLN A 41 28.01 -21.86 -2.55
C GLN A 41 28.15 -22.33 -4.01
N CYS A 42 27.62 -23.51 -4.34
CA CYS A 42 27.57 -23.99 -5.72
C CYS A 42 26.67 -23.13 -6.60
N LEU A 43 25.48 -22.75 -6.10
CA LEU A 43 24.55 -21.87 -6.78
C LEU A 43 25.13 -20.46 -6.99
N ASN A 44 25.87 -19.93 -6.00
CA ASN A 44 26.59 -18.66 -6.13
C ASN A 44 27.66 -18.73 -7.22
N ARG A 45 28.45 -19.81 -7.28
CA ARG A 45 29.45 -20.01 -8.34
C ARG A 45 28.79 -20.10 -9.72
N ALA A 46 27.64 -20.77 -9.83
CA ALA A 46 26.87 -20.83 -11.06
C ALA A 46 26.39 -19.43 -11.48
N ALA A 47 25.84 -18.64 -10.55
CA ALA A 47 25.41 -17.26 -10.80
C ALA A 47 26.57 -16.35 -11.24
N THR A 48 27.72 -16.42 -10.57
CA THR A 48 28.91 -15.65 -10.96
C THR A 48 29.41 -16.03 -12.36
N THR A 49 29.32 -17.31 -12.73
CA THR A 49 29.65 -17.76 -14.09
C THR A 49 28.63 -17.23 -15.10
N ALA A 50 27.34 -17.22 -14.74
CA ALA A 50 26.25 -16.67 -15.55
C ALA A 50 26.21 -15.14 -15.62
N GLN A 51 27.04 -14.40 -14.87
CA GLN A 51 27.25 -12.97 -15.15
C GLN A 51 28.07 -12.79 -16.44
N VAL A 52 28.98 -13.73 -16.75
CA VAL A 52 29.84 -13.70 -17.94
C VAL A 52 29.17 -14.39 -19.13
N PHE A 53 28.49 -15.52 -18.91
CA PHE A 53 27.74 -16.28 -19.92
C PHE A 53 26.22 -16.00 -19.81
N SER A 54 25.36 -16.57 -20.66
CA SER A 54 23.89 -16.45 -20.48
C SER A 54 23.39 -17.40 -19.39
N ILE A 55 22.32 -17.04 -18.68
CA ILE A 55 21.66 -17.93 -17.72
C ILE A 55 21.11 -19.17 -18.44
N THR A 56 21.56 -20.37 -18.04
CA THR A 56 20.93 -21.65 -18.45
C THR A 56 19.82 -22.01 -17.46
N GLU A 57 18.70 -22.60 -17.91
CA GLU A 57 17.64 -23.10 -17.02
C GLU A 57 18.20 -24.11 -16.01
N ASP A 58 18.32 -23.69 -14.75
CA ASP A 58 18.79 -24.53 -13.65
C ASP A 58 17.59 -25.09 -12.86
N ILE A 59 17.16 -26.30 -13.24
CA ILE A 59 16.04 -27.04 -12.61
C ILE A 59 16.28 -27.25 -11.11
N ILE A 60 17.54 -27.38 -10.69
CA ILE A 60 17.92 -27.58 -9.30
C ILE A 60 17.67 -26.28 -8.53
N TYR A 61 18.12 -25.14 -9.05
CA TYR A 61 17.82 -23.83 -8.45
C TYR A 61 16.30 -23.57 -8.34
N LEU A 62 15.53 -23.86 -9.40
CA LEU A 62 14.07 -23.67 -9.41
C LEU A 62 13.37 -24.50 -8.32
N SER A 63 13.80 -25.74 -8.13
CA SER A 63 13.25 -26.64 -7.12
C SER A 63 13.56 -26.17 -5.70
N TYR A 64 14.83 -25.82 -5.43
CA TYR A 64 15.26 -25.40 -4.09
C TYR A 64 14.72 -24.02 -3.68
N SER A 65 14.68 -23.05 -4.60
CA SER A 65 14.08 -21.74 -4.33
C SER A 65 12.59 -21.85 -3.98
N THR A 66 11.85 -22.71 -4.69
CA THR A 66 10.44 -22.99 -4.38
C THR A 66 10.27 -23.60 -2.99
N ILE A 67 11.10 -24.58 -2.61
CA ILE A 67 11.04 -25.21 -1.28
C ILE A 67 11.34 -24.19 -0.17
N MET A 68 12.39 -23.39 -0.32
CA MET A 68 12.77 -22.36 0.64
C MET A 68 11.68 -21.29 0.82
N SER A 69 10.85 -21.05 -0.20
CA SER A 69 9.77 -20.04 -0.14
C SER A 69 8.50 -20.51 0.57
N LYS A 70 8.29 -21.82 0.76
CA LYS A 70 7.01 -22.40 1.23
C LYS A 70 6.83 -22.50 2.77
N GLU A 71 7.84 -22.20 3.58
CA GLU A 71 7.77 -22.30 5.06
C GLU A 71 7.06 -21.10 5.75
N GLN A 72 5.84 -20.72 5.33
CA GLN A 72 5.34 -19.34 5.59
C GLN A 72 4.13 -19.10 6.51
N GLU A 73 3.67 -20.04 7.32
CA GLU A 73 2.66 -19.71 8.36
C GLU A 73 3.14 -20.11 9.77
N MET A 74 3.99 -19.28 10.37
CA MET A 74 4.45 -19.47 11.76
C MET A 74 4.57 -18.14 12.51
N GLU A 75 4.48 -18.21 13.84
CA GLU A 75 4.70 -17.08 14.76
C GLU A 75 5.95 -16.24 14.37
N LYS A 76 5.86 -14.90 14.45
CA LYS A 76 6.88 -13.92 14.02
C LYS A 76 8.33 -14.29 14.37
N GLN A 77 8.57 -14.88 15.54
CA GLN A 77 9.91 -15.28 15.98
C GLN A 77 10.48 -16.48 15.20
N LYS A 78 9.64 -17.45 14.83
CA LYS A 78 10.05 -18.62 14.04
C LYS A 78 10.39 -18.23 12.61
N LEU A 79 9.58 -17.34 12.00
CA LEU A 79 9.87 -16.77 10.68
C LEU A 79 11.24 -16.08 10.65
N LEU A 80 11.52 -15.21 11.62
CA LEU A 80 12.80 -14.50 11.71
C LEU A 80 13.98 -15.46 11.88
N TYR A 81 13.82 -16.50 12.69
CA TYR A 81 14.85 -17.53 12.86
C TYR A 81 15.18 -18.18 11.51
N GLU A 82 14.17 -18.62 10.76
CA GLU A 82 14.35 -19.31 9.49
C GLU A 82 14.97 -18.43 8.40
N GLN A 83 14.48 -17.19 8.24
CA GLN A 83 15.05 -16.22 7.32
C GLN A 83 16.53 -15.95 7.61
N ASN A 84 16.87 -15.73 8.88
CA ASN A 84 18.26 -15.50 9.28
C ASN A 84 19.12 -16.76 9.09
N ARG A 85 18.56 -17.95 9.30
CA ARG A 85 19.21 -19.24 9.07
C ARG A 85 19.62 -19.39 7.60
N LEU A 86 18.73 -19.06 6.67
CA LEU A 86 18.98 -19.10 5.22
C LEU A 86 19.96 -17.99 4.78
N ALA A 87 19.76 -16.76 5.27
CA ALA A 87 20.65 -15.64 4.97
C ALA A 87 22.08 -15.89 5.45
N ASN A 88 22.27 -16.46 6.65
CA ASN A 88 23.59 -16.85 7.18
C ASN A 88 24.33 -17.88 6.31
N ARG A 89 23.60 -18.61 5.45
CA ARG A 89 24.17 -19.58 4.51
C ARG A 89 24.43 -19.00 3.12
N GLY A 90 24.12 -17.73 2.90
CA GLY A 90 24.42 -17.01 1.66
C GLY A 90 23.22 -16.78 0.73
N ALA A 91 21.99 -17.10 1.17
CA ALA A 91 20.80 -16.99 0.32
C ALA A 91 20.51 -15.54 -0.11
N SER A 92 20.78 -14.56 0.76
CA SER A 92 20.60 -13.14 0.48
C SER A 92 21.50 -12.65 -0.66
N GLU A 93 22.75 -13.08 -0.67
CA GLU A 93 23.76 -12.74 -1.66
C GLU A 93 23.45 -13.45 -2.99
N THR A 94 22.97 -14.70 -2.93
CA THR A 94 22.52 -15.45 -4.11
C THR A 94 21.40 -14.70 -4.84
N VAL A 95 20.40 -14.19 -4.12
CA VAL A 95 19.29 -13.45 -4.73
C VAL A 95 19.81 -12.25 -5.54
N LEU A 96 20.71 -11.45 -4.96
CA LEU A 96 21.28 -10.28 -5.64
C LEU A 96 22.12 -10.65 -6.86
N LEU A 97 22.91 -11.73 -6.77
CA LEU A 97 23.71 -12.23 -7.88
C LEU A 97 22.86 -12.68 -9.06
N TYR A 98 21.76 -13.40 -8.81
CA TYR A 98 20.85 -13.83 -9.89
C TYR A 98 20.09 -12.67 -10.52
N ILE A 99 19.70 -11.65 -9.73
CA ILE A 99 19.15 -10.40 -10.26
C ILE A 99 20.17 -9.73 -11.19
N SER A 100 21.43 -9.62 -10.77
CA SER A 100 22.52 -9.07 -11.59
C SER A 100 22.77 -9.89 -12.86
N ALA A 101 22.78 -11.23 -12.75
CA ALA A 101 22.98 -12.14 -13.89
C ALA A 101 21.85 -12.10 -14.92
N SER A 102 20.62 -11.72 -14.52
CA SER A 102 19.47 -11.66 -15.43
C SER A 102 19.58 -10.58 -16.50
N LYS A 103 20.44 -9.56 -16.31
CA LYS A 103 20.71 -8.48 -17.28
C LYS A 103 19.44 -7.81 -17.85
N GLY A 104 18.35 -7.76 -17.08
CA GLY A 104 17.10 -7.15 -17.53
C GLY A 104 16.12 -8.08 -18.23
N GLU A 105 16.37 -9.39 -18.27
CA GLU A 105 15.48 -10.37 -18.90
C GLU A 105 14.52 -11.01 -17.90
N ASN A 106 13.21 -10.97 -18.22
CA ASN A 106 12.19 -11.69 -17.47
C ASN A 106 12.21 -13.17 -17.83
N ASN A 107 12.83 -14.00 -16.98
CA ASN A 107 12.85 -15.46 -17.10
C ASN A 107 12.29 -16.15 -15.85
N GLU A 108 11.93 -17.42 -15.96
CA GLU A 108 11.36 -18.19 -14.83
C GLU A 108 12.32 -18.26 -13.64
N MET A 109 13.63 -18.27 -13.90
CA MET A 109 14.64 -18.24 -12.85
C MET A 109 14.54 -16.97 -12.00
N LEU A 110 14.46 -15.79 -12.64
CA LEU A 110 14.29 -14.51 -11.97
C LEU A 110 12.97 -14.44 -11.19
N ARG A 111 11.88 -15.00 -11.72
CA ARG A 111 10.59 -15.08 -11.00
C ARG A 111 10.75 -15.81 -9.67
N ARG A 112 11.43 -16.96 -9.67
CA ARG A 112 11.73 -17.71 -8.44
C ARG A 112 12.74 -17.00 -7.53
N THR A 113 13.73 -16.33 -8.12
CA THR A 113 14.70 -15.52 -7.38
C THR A 113 14.01 -14.38 -6.60
N LEU A 114 13.09 -13.66 -7.24
CA LEU A 114 12.31 -12.60 -6.59
C LEU A 114 11.41 -13.17 -5.50
N GLN A 115 10.76 -14.31 -5.74
CA GLN A 115 9.95 -14.99 -4.73
C GLN A 115 10.78 -15.35 -3.49
N LEU A 116 11.98 -15.92 -3.67
CA LEU A 116 12.91 -16.19 -2.57
C LEU A 116 13.33 -14.90 -1.84
N GLY A 117 13.66 -13.85 -2.59
CA GLY A 117 14.01 -12.54 -2.02
C GLY A 117 12.89 -11.94 -1.18
N ILE A 118 11.65 -12.01 -1.67
CA ILE A 118 10.45 -11.58 -0.94
C ILE A 118 10.29 -12.40 0.34
N SER A 119 10.43 -13.73 0.28
CA SER A 119 10.32 -14.59 1.47
C SER A 119 11.38 -14.28 2.53
N LEU A 120 12.61 -13.97 2.13
CA LEU A 120 13.71 -13.60 3.03
C LEU A 120 13.48 -12.25 3.72
N LEU A 121 12.89 -11.29 3.01
CA LEU A 121 12.65 -9.93 3.51
C LEU A 121 11.28 -9.77 4.18
N HIS A 122 10.39 -10.75 4.05
CA HIS A 122 9.02 -10.70 4.55
C HIS A 122 8.95 -10.27 6.03
N GLY A 123 8.12 -9.26 6.32
CA GLY A 123 7.97 -8.70 7.67
C GLY A 123 9.09 -7.73 8.08
N GLY A 124 9.80 -7.14 7.11
CA GLY A 124 10.83 -6.12 7.35
C GLY A 124 12.09 -6.66 8.04
N ASN A 125 12.65 -7.78 7.58
CA ASN A 125 13.83 -8.38 8.22
C ASN A 125 15.09 -7.51 8.04
N ARG A 126 15.34 -6.66 9.04
CA ARG A 126 16.47 -5.71 9.09
C ARG A 126 17.85 -6.36 8.99
N GLU A 127 18.03 -7.59 9.49
CA GLU A 127 19.32 -8.27 9.44
C GLU A 127 19.65 -8.74 8.03
N VAL A 128 18.65 -9.25 7.31
CA VAL A 128 18.77 -9.60 5.89
C VAL A 128 19.03 -8.36 5.03
N GLN A 129 18.28 -7.27 5.26
CA GLN A 129 18.47 -6.00 4.55
C GLN A 129 19.91 -5.47 4.73
N LYS A 130 20.45 -5.48 5.96
CA LYS A 130 21.84 -5.06 6.24
C LYS A 130 22.85 -5.93 5.49
N ARG A 131 22.67 -7.25 5.48
CA ARG A 131 23.55 -8.18 4.75
C ARG A 131 23.55 -7.90 3.25
N MET A 132 22.36 -7.78 2.66
CA MET A 132 22.20 -7.44 1.25
C MET A 132 22.89 -6.11 0.90
N LEU A 133 22.69 -5.08 1.74
CA LEU A 133 23.29 -3.77 1.51
C LEU A 133 24.82 -3.79 1.62
N ASN A 134 25.35 -4.46 2.65
CA ASN A 134 26.80 -4.59 2.83
C ASN A 134 27.44 -5.32 1.66
N TYR A 135 26.81 -6.40 1.20
CA TYR A 135 27.26 -7.13 0.01
C TYR A 135 27.33 -6.23 -1.23
N LEU A 136 26.28 -5.43 -1.51
CA LEU A 136 26.27 -4.51 -2.66
C LEU A 136 27.35 -3.41 -2.54
N LYS A 137 27.58 -2.89 -1.33
CA LYS A 137 28.63 -1.87 -1.08
C LYS A 137 30.04 -2.43 -1.26
N GLU A 138 30.28 -3.67 -0.80
CA GLU A 138 31.58 -4.34 -0.89
C GLU A 138 31.91 -4.77 -2.32
N THR A 139 30.94 -5.38 -3.02
CA THR A 139 31.11 -5.85 -4.40
C THR A 139 31.08 -4.74 -5.43
N LYS A 140 30.46 -3.59 -5.09
CA LYS A 140 30.17 -2.50 -6.03
C LYS A 140 29.45 -3.00 -7.28
N ASP A 141 28.51 -3.93 -7.10
CA ASP A 141 27.78 -4.55 -8.20
C ASP A 141 26.80 -3.56 -8.83
N VAL A 142 27.25 -2.94 -9.92
CA VAL A 142 26.43 -2.07 -10.78
C VAL A 142 25.40 -2.88 -11.57
N GLY A 143 25.72 -4.14 -11.90
CA GLY A 143 24.91 -5.02 -12.73
C GLY A 143 23.52 -5.23 -12.14
N CYS A 144 23.45 -5.43 -10.82
CA CYS A 144 22.20 -5.57 -10.08
C CYS A 144 21.22 -4.41 -10.34
N PHE A 145 21.69 -3.15 -10.19
CA PHE A 145 20.83 -1.98 -10.38
C PHE A 145 20.47 -1.72 -11.84
N THR A 146 21.42 -1.89 -12.76
CA THR A 146 21.12 -1.78 -14.19
C THR A 146 20.13 -2.83 -14.66
N SER A 147 20.21 -4.04 -14.11
CA SER A 147 19.27 -5.12 -14.38
C SER A 147 17.88 -4.75 -13.86
N LEU A 148 17.75 -4.30 -12.60
CA LEU A 148 16.47 -3.85 -12.03
C LEU A 148 15.84 -2.71 -12.85
N ALA A 149 16.61 -1.69 -13.22
CA ALA A 149 16.11 -0.60 -14.04
C ALA A 149 15.65 -1.06 -15.43
N THR A 150 16.38 -2.00 -16.04
CA THR A 150 16.02 -2.59 -17.34
C THR A 150 14.75 -3.44 -17.25
N LEU A 151 14.59 -4.21 -16.16
CA LEU A 151 13.35 -4.95 -15.88
C LEU A 151 12.16 -3.99 -15.75
N MET A 152 12.30 -2.93 -14.96
CA MET A 152 11.23 -1.92 -14.78
C MET A 152 10.84 -1.24 -16.11
N ALA A 153 11.82 -0.94 -16.97
CA ALA A 153 11.57 -0.33 -18.27
C ALA A 153 10.91 -1.28 -19.28
N ASN A 154 11.13 -2.60 -19.13
CA ASN A 154 10.57 -3.63 -20.00
C ASN A 154 9.22 -4.19 -19.52
N CYS A 155 8.75 -3.81 -18.32
CA CYS A 155 7.45 -4.21 -17.79
C CYS A 155 6.32 -3.73 -18.71
N SER A 156 5.36 -4.60 -18.99
CA SER A 156 4.23 -4.23 -19.84
C SER A 156 3.23 -3.32 -19.12
N VAL A 157 2.48 -2.53 -19.90
CA VAL A 157 1.33 -1.74 -19.44
C VAL A 157 0.08 -2.20 -20.18
N LEU A 158 -1.08 -1.58 -19.90
CA LEU A 158 -2.29 -1.90 -20.64
C LEU A 158 -2.16 -1.47 -22.11
N ASP A 159 -2.31 -2.41 -23.04
CA ASP A 159 -2.24 -2.12 -24.47
C ASP A 159 -3.61 -2.24 -25.14
N LEU A 160 -4.14 -1.13 -25.67
CA LEU A 160 -5.50 -1.11 -26.21
C LEU A 160 -5.64 -1.95 -27.49
N ASP A 161 -4.60 -1.99 -28.33
CA ASP A 161 -4.62 -2.79 -29.57
C ASP A 161 -4.64 -4.29 -29.27
N THR A 162 -3.84 -4.74 -28.31
CA THR A 162 -3.87 -6.12 -27.81
C THR A 162 -5.21 -6.43 -27.16
N PHE A 163 -5.77 -5.51 -26.38
CA PHE A 163 -7.09 -5.66 -25.77
C PHE A 163 -8.20 -5.88 -26.81
N GLU A 164 -8.26 -5.06 -27.86
CA GLU A 164 -9.27 -5.21 -28.91
C GLU A 164 -9.11 -6.52 -29.70
N ARG A 165 -7.87 -6.95 -29.92
CA ARG A 165 -7.59 -8.25 -30.55
C ARG A 165 -8.11 -9.40 -29.70
N CYS A 166 -7.89 -9.35 -28.38
CA CYS A 166 -8.41 -10.34 -27.44
C CYS A 166 -9.94 -10.40 -27.44
N ILE A 167 -10.62 -9.26 -27.38
CA ILE A 167 -12.09 -9.21 -27.43
C ILE A 167 -12.61 -9.86 -28.72
N LYS A 168 -12.01 -9.54 -29.86
CA LYS A 168 -12.43 -10.11 -31.16
C LYS A 168 -12.22 -11.62 -31.20
N ALA A 169 -11.12 -12.14 -30.65
CA ALA A 169 -10.88 -13.58 -30.59
C ALA A 169 -11.88 -14.31 -29.69
N GLU A 170 -12.22 -13.73 -28.53
CA GLU A 170 -13.22 -14.27 -27.61
C GLU A 170 -14.62 -14.33 -28.24
N VAL A 171 -15.02 -13.27 -28.95
CA VAL A 171 -16.29 -13.22 -29.70
C VAL A 171 -16.36 -14.30 -30.79
N LEU A 172 -15.22 -14.67 -31.38
CA LEU A 172 -15.13 -15.73 -32.38
C LEU A 172 -15.11 -17.15 -31.77
N GLY A 173 -15.24 -17.29 -30.45
CA GLY A 173 -15.21 -18.58 -29.76
C GLY A 173 -13.83 -19.25 -29.76
N VAL A 174 -12.80 -18.52 -30.17
CA VAL A 174 -11.40 -18.92 -29.98
C VAL A 174 -11.09 -18.57 -28.53
N GLY A 175 -11.36 -19.51 -27.62
CA GLY A 175 -11.14 -19.30 -26.17
C GLY A 175 -9.73 -18.81 -25.86
N SER A 176 -9.50 -18.31 -24.64
CA SER A 176 -8.21 -17.68 -24.25
C SER A 176 -6.97 -18.58 -24.43
N GLU A 177 -7.16 -19.89 -24.65
CA GLU A 177 -6.12 -20.87 -24.94
C GLU A 177 -5.66 -20.90 -26.41
N GLY A 178 -6.46 -20.35 -27.34
CA GLY A 178 -6.12 -20.28 -28.77
C GLY A 178 -5.26 -19.06 -29.15
N MET A 179 -5.17 -18.06 -28.28
CA MET A 179 -4.21 -16.96 -28.39
C MET A 179 -2.93 -17.36 -27.66
N ALA A 180 -1.88 -17.67 -28.42
CA ALA A 180 -0.58 -18.05 -27.88
C ALA A 180 0.03 -16.90 -27.04
N GLY A 181 -0.26 -16.85 -25.74
CA GLY A 181 0.44 -16.00 -24.76
C GLY A 181 0.17 -14.49 -24.81
N GLU A 182 -0.55 -13.96 -25.80
CA GLU A 182 -0.85 -12.52 -25.90
C GLU A 182 -2.04 -12.10 -25.03
N LYS A 183 -1.94 -12.29 -23.71
CA LYS A 183 -2.87 -11.63 -22.77
C LYS A 183 -2.36 -10.23 -22.46
N ASN A 184 -3.28 -9.27 -22.40
CA ASN A 184 -2.93 -7.91 -22.00
C ASN A 184 -2.42 -7.91 -20.54
N LEU A 185 -1.34 -7.19 -20.30
CA LEU A 185 -0.66 -7.12 -18.99
C LEU A 185 -0.38 -8.52 -18.39
N HIS A 186 0.09 -9.47 -19.22
CA HIS A 186 0.34 -10.86 -18.84
C HIS A 186 1.43 -11.04 -17.77
N ASP A 187 2.32 -10.06 -17.61
CA ASP A 187 3.41 -10.05 -16.64
C ASP A 187 3.06 -9.36 -15.31
N ALA A 188 1.79 -9.03 -15.06
CA ALA A 188 1.35 -8.35 -13.83
C ALA A 188 1.89 -8.97 -12.54
N ASP A 189 1.84 -10.30 -12.38
CA ASP A 189 2.32 -10.98 -11.18
C ASP A 189 3.85 -10.82 -10.99
N PHE A 190 4.58 -10.78 -12.10
CA PHE A 190 6.01 -10.51 -12.09
C PHE A 190 6.28 -9.05 -11.72
N ILE A 191 5.55 -8.10 -12.30
CA ILE A 191 5.67 -6.67 -12.00
C ILE A 191 5.40 -6.41 -10.52
N ILE A 192 4.32 -7.00 -9.99
CA ILE A 192 3.97 -6.92 -8.56
C ILE A 192 5.11 -7.48 -7.71
N SER A 193 5.66 -8.65 -8.07
CA SER A 193 6.77 -9.26 -7.35
C SER A 193 8.04 -8.40 -7.39
N LEU A 194 8.35 -7.79 -8.54
CA LEU A 194 9.51 -6.91 -8.71
C LEU A 194 9.42 -5.70 -7.78
N PHE A 195 8.30 -4.96 -7.84
CA PHE A 195 8.10 -3.80 -6.97
C PHE A 195 7.94 -4.19 -5.50
N ARG A 196 7.32 -5.35 -5.20
CA ARG A 196 7.24 -5.88 -3.83
C ARG A 196 8.61 -6.18 -3.26
N PHE A 197 9.50 -6.80 -4.04
CA PHE A 197 10.89 -6.99 -3.62
C PHE A 197 11.56 -5.66 -3.30
N CYS A 198 11.44 -4.67 -4.19
CA CYS A 198 12.01 -3.34 -3.96
C CYS A 198 11.40 -2.60 -2.74
N GLN A 199 10.10 -2.76 -2.48
CA GLN A 199 9.43 -2.24 -1.30
C GLN A 199 10.06 -2.82 -0.02
N LEU A 200 10.22 -4.15 0.03
CA LEU A 200 10.71 -4.88 1.20
C LEU A 200 12.18 -4.58 1.54
N LEU A 201 12.98 -4.09 0.59
CA LEU A 201 14.35 -3.61 0.85
C LEU A 201 14.37 -2.38 1.76
N CYS A 202 13.32 -1.55 1.70
CA CYS A 202 13.20 -0.30 2.44
C CYS A 202 12.24 -0.40 3.65
N GLU A 203 11.44 -1.47 3.74
CA GLU A 203 10.48 -1.69 4.82
C GLU A 203 11.13 -1.55 6.19
N GLY A 204 10.45 -0.81 7.08
CA GLY A 204 10.96 -0.50 8.43
C GLY A 204 11.92 0.69 8.49
N HIS A 205 11.80 1.62 7.54
CA HIS A 205 12.50 2.91 7.45
C HIS A 205 14.02 2.76 7.33
N ASN A 206 14.47 1.91 6.40
CA ASN A 206 15.90 1.68 6.18
C ASN A 206 16.55 2.82 5.39
N LEU A 207 16.91 3.90 6.09
CA LEU A 207 17.48 5.11 5.49
C LEU A 207 18.72 4.86 4.64
N GLU A 208 19.59 3.92 5.02
CA GLU A 208 20.77 3.60 4.22
C GLU A 208 20.41 2.97 2.89
N PHE A 209 19.50 1.98 2.90
CA PHE A 209 19.05 1.31 1.69
C PHE A 209 18.24 2.25 0.79
N GLN A 210 17.35 3.06 1.38
CA GLN A 210 16.60 4.11 0.69
C GLN A 210 17.52 5.09 -0.07
N ASN A 211 18.61 5.55 0.57
CA ASN A 211 19.59 6.41 -0.08
C ASN A 211 20.38 5.66 -1.16
N TYR A 212 20.70 4.38 -0.91
CA TYR A 212 21.46 3.56 -1.84
C TYR A 212 20.68 3.18 -3.10
N LEU A 213 19.34 3.10 -3.06
CA LEU A 213 18.50 2.94 -4.26
C LEU A 213 18.51 4.19 -5.16
N ARG A 214 18.72 5.37 -4.59
CA ARG A 214 18.79 6.64 -5.33
C ARG A 214 20.17 6.85 -5.96
N LEU A 215 21.23 6.55 -5.22
CA LEU A 215 22.61 6.84 -5.60
C LEU A 215 23.53 5.76 -5.03
N GLN A 216 24.46 5.25 -5.83
CA GLN A 216 25.43 4.22 -5.43
C GLN A 216 26.86 4.79 -5.41
N PRO A 217 27.30 5.44 -4.32
CA PRO A 217 28.61 6.08 -4.26
C PRO A 217 29.75 5.08 -4.47
N GLY A 218 30.70 5.43 -5.33
CA GLY A 218 31.89 4.61 -5.58
C GLY A 218 31.71 3.51 -6.63
N SER A 219 30.51 3.41 -7.23
CA SER A 219 30.22 2.66 -8.46
C SER A 219 30.59 3.47 -9.72
N SER A 220 30.81 2.79 -10.85
CA SER A 220 31.13 3.44 -12.13
C SER A 220 29.94 4.16 -12.78
N THR A 221 28.72 3.69 -12.50
CA THR A 221 27.47 4.32 -12.93
C THR A 221 26.49 4.36 -11.78
N ASN A 222 25.63 5.39 -11.76
CA ASN A 222 24.55 5.53 -10.80
C ASN A 222 23.23 5.25 -11.50
N VAL A 223 22.40 4.40 -10.90
CA VAL A 223 21.06 4.07 -11.37
C VAL A 223 20.08 4.51 -10.29
N ASN A 224 19.17 5.41 -10.66
CA ASN A 224 18.20 5.95 -9.73
C ASN A 224 16.89 5.16 -9.84
N ILE A 225 16.78 4.08 -9.05
CA ILE A 225 15.63 3.17 -9.06
C ILE A 225 14.32 3.89 -8.71
N ILE A 226 14.40 4.94 -7.89
CA ILE A 226 13.24 5.74 -7.49
C ILE A 226 12.63 6.45 -8.70
N ILE A 227 13.47 7.02 -9.57
CA ILE A 227 13.00 7.68 -10.80
C ILE A 227 12.48 6.66 -11.81
N CYS A 228 13.16 5.53 -11.98
CA CYS A 228 12.66 4.44 -12.83
C CYS A 228 11.27 3.95 -12.39
N THR A 229 11.00 3.93 -11.07
CA THR A 229 9.69 3.58 -10.51
C THR A 229 8.62 4.62 -10.88
N VAL A 230 8.96 5.92 -10.87
CA VAL A 230 8.06 7.00 -11.30
C VAL A 230 7.80 6.94 -12.81
N ASP A 231 8.82 6.68 -13.62
CA ASP A 231 8.68 6.57 -15.07
C ASP A 231 7.72 5.43 -15.47
N TYR A 232 7.82 4.28 -14.77
CA TYR A 232 6.87 3.18 -14.94
C TYR A 232 5.46 3.57 -14.48
N LEU A 233 5.32 4.23 -13.32
CA LEU A 233 4.01 4.70 -12.83
C LEU A 233 3.31 5.64 -13.83
N LEU A 234 4.07 6.55 -14.43
CA LEU A 234 3.55 7.47 -15.45
C LEU A 234 3.08 6.71 -16.69
N SER A 235 3.88 5.77 -17.19
CA SER A 235 3.51 4.94 -18.36
C SER A 235 2.24 4.12 -18.08
N LEU A 236 2.13 3.55 -16.88
CA LEU A 236 0.93 2.83 -16.45
C LEU A 236 -0.28 3.76 -16.35
N GLN A 237 -0.11 4.97 -15.83
CA GLN A 237 -1.16 5.98 -15.72
C GLN A 237 -1.68 6.43 -17.10
N GLU A 238 -0.78 6.67 -18.06
CA GLU A 238 -1.14 7.00 -19.45
C GLU A 238 -1.95 5.85 -20.08
N SER A 239 -1.54 4.59 -19.86
CA SER A 239 -2.30 3.43 -20.35
C SER A 239 -3.71 3.31 -19.73
N LEU A 240 -3.86 3.64 -18.45
CA LEU A 240 -5.17 3.67 -17.78
C LEU A 240 -6.07 4.79 -18.31
N MET A 241 -5.49 5.93 -18.71
CA MET A 241 -6.24 7.01 -19.36
C MET A 241 -6.80 6.59 -20.71
N ASP A 242 -6.02 5.89 -21.52
CA ASP A 242 -6.49 5.39 -22.83
C ASP A 242 -7.66 4.42 -22.66
N PHE A 243 -7.58 3.54 -21.65
CA PHE A 243 -8.69 2.64 -21.29
C PHE A 243 -9.92 3.40 -20.77
N TYR A 244 -9.74 4.45 -19.98
CA TYR A 244 -10.84 5.33 -19.59
C TYR A 244 -11.54 5.89 -20.85
N TRP A 245 -10.79 6.42 -21.81
CA TRP A 245 -11.37 6.98 -23.04
C TRP A 245 -12.10 5.94 -23.87
N HIS A 246 -11.56 4.72 -23.96
CA HIS A 246 -12.21 3.60 -24.65
C HIS A 246 -13.59 3.27 -24.05
N TYR A 247 -13.72 3.36 -22.72
CA TYR A 247 -14.99 3.13 -22.03
C TYR A 247 -15.83 4.38 -21.82
N SER A 248 -15.33 5.59 -22.09
CA SER A 248 -16.02 6.86 -21.79
C SER A 248 -17.43 6.93 -22.41
N GLY A 249 -17.57 6.51 -23.67
CA GLY A 249 -18.85 6.50 -24.40
C GLY A 249 -19.72 5.25 -24.22
N LYS A 250 -19.24 4.23 -23.52
CA LYS A 250 -20.00 3.00 -23.22
C LYS A 250 -20.74 3.17 -21.91
N GLU A 251 -21.93 2.59 -21.74
CA GLU A 251 -22.65 2.67 -20.47
C GLU A 251 -21.92 1.89 -19.37
N THR A 252 -21.46 0.68 -19.69
CA THR A 252 -20.83 -0.23 -18.74
C THR A 252 -19.45 -0.68 -19.19
N VAL A 253 -18.61 -1.08 -18.23
CA VAL A 253 -17.36 -1.78 -18.49
C VAL A 253 -17.69 -3.27 -18.65
N ASP A 254 -17.31 -3.87 -19.76
CA ASP A 254 -17.51 -5.30 -20.00
C ASP A 254 -16.64 -6.17 -19.06
N SER A 255 -16.97 -7.45 -18.94
CA SER A 255 -16.28 -8.36 -17.99
C SER A 255 -14.77 -8.44 -18.24
N TYR A 256 -14.36 -8.42 -19.51
CA TYR A 256 -12.95 -8.51 -19.90
C TYR A 256 -12.20 -7.21 -19.54
N GLY A 257 -12.83 -6.06 -19.74
CA GLY A 257 -12.34 -4.75 -19.31
C GLY A 257 -12.20 -4.66 -17.79
N LYS A 258 -13.18 -5.17 -17.04
CA LYS A 258 -13.11 -5.23 -15.56
C LYS A 258 -11.89 -6.01 -15.09
N GLU A 259 -11.64 -7.20 -15.64
CA GLU A 259 -10.49 -8.03 -15.27
C GLU A 259 -9.15 -7.33 -15.54
N ASN A 260 -8.99 -6.75 -16.73
CA ASN A 260 -7.74 -6.07 -17.11
C ASN A 260 -7.52 -4.78 -16.29
N LEU A 261 -8.57 -3.99 -16.03
CA LEU A 261 -8.48 -2.81 -15.16
C LEU A 261 -8.12 -3.21 -13.73
N CYS A 262 -8.75 -4.24 -13.16
CA CYS A 262 -8.40 -4.73 -11.81
C CYS A 262 -6.92 -5.17 -11.73
N ARG A 263 -6.40 -5.82 -12.76
CA ARG A 263 -4.99 -6.22 -12.85
C ARG A 263 -4.06 -4.99 -12.84
N ALA A 264 -4.36 -3.99 -13.66
CA ALA A 264 -3.59 -2.74 -13.71
C ALA A 264 -3.67 -1.95 -12.40
N ILE A 265 -4.85 -1.90 -11.76
CA ILE A 265 -5.04 -1.28 -10.44
C ILE A 265 -4.18 -1.97 -9.38
N SER A 266 -4.09 -3.30 -9.41
CA SER A 266 -3.29 -4.08 -8.47
C SER A 266 -1.79 -3.79 -8.62
N VAL A 267 -1.33 -3.64 -9.87
CA VAL A 267 0.04 -3.21 -10.17
C VAL A 267 0.28 -1.78 -9.67
N ALA A 268 -0.59 -0.82 -9.99
CA ALA A 268 -0.46 0.57 -9.56
C ALA A 268 -0.42 0.69 -8.02
N LYS A 269 -1.25 -0.09 -7.32
CA LYS A 269 -1.27 -0.18 -5.86
C LYS A 269 0.09 -0.62 -5.31
N GLN A 270 0.69 -1.66 -5.88
CA GLN A 270 2.01 -2.11 -5.47
C GLN A 270 3.08 -1.04 -5.73
N VAL A 271 2.99 -0.29 -6.83
CA VAL A 271 3.92 0.81 -7.12
C VAL A 271 3.79 1.95 -6.11
N PHE A 272 2.57 2.40 -5.77
CA PHE A 272 2.37 3.41 -4.73
C PHE A 272 2.90 2.97 -3.38
N ASN A 273 2.63 1.73 -2.96
CA ASN A 273 3.18 1.18 -1.71
C ASN A 273 4.71 1.16 -1.70
N THR A 274 5.32 0.88 -2.85
CA THR A 274 6.79 0.89 -3.01
C THR A 274 7.35 2.31 -2.88
N LEU A 275 6.74 3.29 -3.55
CA LEU A 275 7.12 4.69 -3.45
C LEU A 275 6.98 5.22 -2.02
N THR A 276 5.93 4.81 -1.31
CA THR A 276 5.71 5.14 0.10
C THR A 276 6.88 4.67 0.98
N GLU A 277 7.32 3.41 0.85
CA GLU A 277 8.46 2.89 1.63
C GLU A 277 9.80 3.55 1.26
N TYR A 278 9.93 4.13 0.05
CA TYR A 278 11.14 4.87 -0.32
C TYR A 278 11.29 6.20 0.44
N ILE A 279 10.19 6.78 0.94
CA ILE A 279 10.19 8.12 1.55
C ILE A 279 9.81 8.13 3.04
N GLN A 280 9.06 7.13 3.51
CA GLN A 280 8.62 7.04 4.91
C GLN A 280 9.78 6.89 5.90
N GLY A 281 9.60 7.42 7.11
CA GLY A 281 10.65 7.54 8.11
C GLY A 281 11.69 8.53 7.59
N PRO A 282 11.32 9.83 7.64
CA PRO A 282 11.47 10.75 6.53
C PRO A 282 12.83 10.64 5.84
N CYS A 283 12.82 10.45 4.53
CA CYS A 283 14.02 10.45 3.68
C CYS A 283 14.03 11.71 2.78
N PRO A 284 14.59 12.84 3.25
CA PRO A 284 14.42 14.14 2.58
C PRO A 284 14.94 14.16 1.15
N GLN A 285 16.03 13.44 0.88
CA GLN A 285 16.63 13.41 -0.45
C GLN A 285 15.80 12.56 -1.43
N ASN A 286 15.08 11.53 -0.96
CA ASN A 286 14.14 10.79 -1.81
C ASN A 286 12.88 11.61 -2.07
N GLN A 287 12.35 12.28 -1.04
CA GLN A 287 11.22 13.22 -1.18
C GLN A 287 11.54 14.32 -2.20
N LEU A 288 12.74 14.94 -2.12
CA LEU A 288 13.19 15.94 -3.09
C LEU A 288 13.41 15.36 -4.49
N ALA A 289 13.89 14.13 -4.62
CA ALA A 289 14.05 13.48 -5.92
C ALA A 289 12.68 13.27 -6.59
N LEU A 290 11.67 12.82 -5.83
CA LEU A 290 10.30 12.68 -6.32
C LEU A 290 9.67 14.04 -6.66
N ALA A 291 9.86 15.05 -5.82
CA ALA A 291 9.33 16.40 -6.04
C ALA A 291 9.89 17.06 -7.32
N ASN A 292 11.14 16.76 -7.68
CA ASN A 292 11.78 17.26 -8.91
C ASN A 292 11.60 16.34 -10.13
N SER A 293 10.83 15.26 -9.98
CA SER A 293 10.51 14.30 -11.05
C SER A 293 9.16 14.62 -11.70
N ARG A 294 8.74 13.76 -12.64
CA ARG A 294 7.43 13.83 -13.28
C ARG A 294 6.31 13.16 -12.47
N LEU A 295 6.53 12.89 -11.18
CA LEU A 295 5.51 12.30 -10.30
C LEU A 295 4.22 13.13 -10.29
N TRP A 296 4.33 14.45 -10.27
CA TRP A 296 3.16 15.34 -10.24
C TRP A 296 2.27 15.21 -11.50
N ASP A 297 2.88 14.97 -12.67
CA ASP A 297 2.14 14.68 -13.91
C ASP A 297 1.28 13.42 -13.75
N ALA A 298 1.87 12.35 -13.21
CA ALA A 298 1.17 11.09 -12.96
C ALA A 298 0.04 11.26 -11.93
N ILE A 299 0.28 12.00 -10.84
CA ILE A 299 -0.73 12.26 -9.81
C ILE A 299 -1.92 13.04 -10.37
N ALA A 300 -1.68 14.07 -11.20
CA ALA A 300 -2.76 14.81 -11.86
C ALA A 300 -3.60 13.89 -12.76
N GLY A 301 -2.94 13.00 -13.51
CA GLY A 301 -3.61 11.99 -14.33
C GLY A 301 -4.47 11.00 -13.51
N PHE A 302 -3.95 10.48 -12.40
CA PHE A 302 -4.75 9.64 -11.50
C PHE A 302 -5.93 10.36 -10.87
N LEU A 303 -5.78 11.64 -10.47
CA LEU A 303 -6.91 12.44 -9.96
C LEU A 303 -8.05 12.54 -10.99
N TYR A 304 -7.71 12.70 -12.27
CA TYR A 304 -8.69 12.67 -13.36
C TYR A 304 -9.38 11.31 -13.46
N ILE A 305 -8.60 10.21 -13.54
CA ILE A 305 -9.14 8.85 -13.63
C ILE A 305 -10.09 8.57 -12.46
N PHE A 306 -9.68 8.88 -11.23
CA PHE A 306 -10.49 8.66 -10.04
C PHE A 306 -11.80 9.44 -10.10
N ALA A 307 -11.74 10.75 -10.39
CA ALA A 307 -12.94 11.59 -10.41
C ALA A 307 -13.98 11.09 -11.43
N HIS A 308 -13.54 10.71 -12.63
CA HIS A 308 -14.45 10.33 -13.69
C HIS A 308 -14.88 8.86 -13.61
N MET A 309 -13.97 7.93 -13.26
CA MET A 309 -14.32 6.52 -13.09
C MET A 309 -15.21 6.31 -11.87
N GLN A 310 -14.95 6.97 -10.73
CA GLN A 310 -15.81 6.80 -9.55
C GLN A 310 -17.26 7.22 -9.83
N ARG A 311 -17.45 8.35 -10.53
CA ARG A 311 -18.78 8.80 -10.94
C ARG A 311 -19.45 7.83 -11.93
N LYS A 312 -18.70 7.22 -12.84
CA LYS A 312 -19.22 6.26 -13.81
C LYS A 312 -19.60 4.93 -13.15
N LEU A 313 -18.67 4.35 -12.40
CA LEU A 313 -18.80 3.00 -11.82
C LEU A 313 -19.85 2.95 -10.71
N SER A 314 -20.12 4.06 -10.02
CA SER A 314 -21.14 4.12 -8.96
C SER A 314 -22.58 4.08 -9.49
N GLN A 315 -22.81 4.33 -10.78
CA GLN A 315 -24.13 4.33 -11.40
C GLN A 315 -24.66 2.92 -11.71
N ASP A 316 -23.83 1.88 -11.61
CA ASP A 316 -24.18 0.49 -11.94
C ASP A 316 -23.68 -0.44 -10.82
N PRO A 317 -24.55 -1.21 -10.13
CA PRO A 317 -24.15 -1.96 -8.96
C PRO A 317 -23.30 -3.18 -9.36
N THR A 318 -23.37 -3.61 -10.63
CA THR A 318 -22.54 -4.70 -11.16
C THR A 318 -21.07 -4.30 -11.26
N GLN A 319 -20.75 -3.01 -11.10
CA GLN A 319 -19.39 -2.47 -11.21
C GLN A 319 -18.80 -2.06 -9.85
N ILE A 320 -19.51 -2.35 -8.77
CA ILE A 320 -19.11 -1.91 -7.42
C ILE A 320 -17.78 -2.50 -6.96
N GLU A 321 -17.47 -3.72 -7.37
CA GLU A 321 -16.19 -4.35 -7.04
C GLU A 321 -15.02 -3.57 -7.66
N LEU A 322 -15.16 -3.19 -8.94
CA LEU A 322 -14.17 -2.36 -9.62
C LEU A 322 -14.09 -0.96 -8.98
N LEU A 323 -15.22 -0.35 -8.62
CA LEU A 323 -15.25 0.91 -7.88
C LEU A 323 -14.46 0.82 -6.57
N ARG A 324 -14.66 -0.27 -5.80
CA ARG A 324 -13.96 -0.51 -4.54
C ARG A 324 -12.45 -0.65 -4.75
N GLU A 325 -12.00 -1.30 -5.81
CA GLU A 325 -10.57 -1.40 -6.13
C GLU A 325 -9.97 -0.04 -6.50
N PHE A 326 -10.66 0.78 -7.30
CA PHE A 326 -10.24 2.17 -7.55
C PHE A 326 -10.14 3.01 -6.27
N MET A 327 -11.12 2.85 -5.39
CA MET A 327 -11.18 3.50 -4.09
C MET A 327 -9.98 3.10 -3.21
N LYS A 328 -9.64 1.81 -3.15
CA LYS A 328 -8.41 1.34 -2.46
C LYS A 328 -7.14 1.94 -3.06
N LEU A 329 -7.03 1.98 -4.39
CA LEU A 329 -5.89 2.58 -5.06
C LEU A 329 -5.74 4.08 -4.74
N GLN A 330 -6.86 4.81 -4.69
CA GLN A 330 -6.87 6.21 -4.28
C GLN A 330 -6.35 6.40 -2.85
N LYS A 331 -6.71 5.51 -1.91
CA LYS A 331 -6.16 5.51 -0.55
C LYS A 331 -4.64 5.36 -0.55
N ASP A 332 -4.12 4.37 -1.27
CA ASP A 332 -2.67 4.11 -1.33
C ASP A 332 -1.90 5.30 -1.95
N MET A 333 -2.47 5.97 -2.96
CA MET A 333 -1.93 7.22 -3.51
C MET A 333 -1.91 8.35 -2.47
N ILE A 334 -3.01 8.55 -1.73
CA ILE A 334 -3.11 9.61 -0.71
C ILE A 334 -2.12 9.36 0.43
N ILE A 335 -1.93 8.10 0.85
CA ILE A 335 -0.94 7.74 1.87
C ILE A 335 0.48 8.10 1.39
N MET A 336 0.81 7.85 0.13
CA MET A 336 2.09 8.27 -0.45
C MET A 336 2.27 9.79 -0.39
N LEU A 337 1.22 10.57 -0.73
CA LEU A 337 1.24 12.04 -0.62
C LEU A 337 1.39 12.52 0.84
N LEU A 338 0.77 11.84 1.81
CA LEU A 338 0.98 12.13 3.23
C LEU A 338 2.44 11.87 3.64
N SER A 339 3.03 10.76 3.20
CA SER A 339 4.45 10.44 3.44
C SER A 339 5.41 11.41 2.75
N MET A 340 4.99 12.06 1.65
CA MET A 340 5.75 13.15 1.04
C MET A 340 5.82 14.41 1.91
N LEU A 341 4.85 14.64 2.80
CA LEU A 341 4.83 15.78 3.74
C LEU A 341 5.54 15.47 5.07
N GLU A 342 5.83 14.20 5.36
CA GLU A 342 6.51 13.79 6.59
C GLU A 342 7.86 14.50 6.76
N GLY A 343 8.07 15.13 7.92
CA GLY A 343 9.32 15.84 8.23
C GLY A 343 9.57 17.13 7.44
N ASN A 344 8.57 17.65 6.70
CA ASN A 344 8.74 18.86 5.91
C ASN A 344 8.57 20.16 6.72
N VAL A 345 9.22 21.22 6.22
CA VAL A 345 9.12 22.57 6.78
C VAL A 345 7.89 23.32 6.28
N LEU A 346 7.41 24.28 7.07
CA LEU A 346 6.36 25.22 6.65
C LEU A 346 6.77 25.98 5.39
N ASN A 347 5.85 26.16 4.46
CA ASN A 347 6.09 26.80 3.15
C ASN A 347 7.23 26.15 2.33
N GLY A 348 7.48 24.86 2.53
CA GLY A 348 8.48 24.11 1.78
C GLY A 348 8.08 23.88 0.31
N PRO A 349 9.04 23.52 -0.56
CA PRO A 349 8.79 23.32 -1.98
C PRO A 349 7.81 22.18 -2.26
N ILE A 350 7.84 21.10 -1.47
CA ILE A 350 6.95 19.94 -1.64
C ILE A 350 5.49 20.32 -1.37
N GLY A 351 5.22 21.00 -0.25
CA GLY A 351 3.88 21.49 0.06
C GLY A 351 3.36 22.44 -1.01
N LYS A 352 4.22 23.34 -1.52
CA LYS A 352 3.86 24.25 -2.61
C LYS A 352 3.49 23.51 -3.90
N GLN A 353 4.31 22.57 -4.36
CA GLN A 353 4.05 21.79 -5.57
C GLN A 353 2.79 20.93 -5.44
N MET A 354 2.53 20.37 -4.26
CA MET A 354 1.30 19.63 -3.99
C MET A 354 0.07 20.53 -4.10
N VAL A 355 0.12 21.74 -3.53
CA VAL A 355 -0.96 22.73 -3.72
C VAL A 355 -1.12 23.08 -5.20
N ASP A 356 -0.03 23.35 -5.92
CA ASP A 356 -0.09 23.69 -7.34
C ASP A 356 -0.78 22.55 -8.14
N THR A 357 -0.41 21.28 -7.91
CA THR A 357 -1.02 20.12 -8.56
C THR A 357 -2.51 19.97 -8.23
N LEU A 358 -2.91 20.13 -6.96
CA LEU A 358 -4.32 20.04 -6.56
C LEU A 358 -5.17 21.17 -7.15
N ILE A 359 -4.60 22.37 -7.27
CA ILE A 359 -5.29 23.52 -7.85
C ILE A 359 -5.37 23.41 -9.38
N GLU A 360 -4.34 22.91 -10.06
CA GLU A 360 -4.41 22.60 -11.48
C GLU A 360 -5.47 21.54 -11.79
N SER A 361 -5.63 20.56 -10.89
CA SER A 361 -6.67 19.51 -10.95
C SER A 361 -7.94 19.84 -10.15
N GLN A 362 -8.21 21.12 -9.87
CA GLN A 362 -9.26 21.55 -8.92
C GLN A 362 -10.64 20.95 -9.24
N VAL A 363 -11.03 20.90 -10.52
CA VAL A 363 -12.33 20.33 -10.94
C VAL A 363 -12.45 18.86 -10.55
N ASN A 364 -11.38 18.08 -10.74
CA ASN A 364 -11.35 16.66 -10.41
C ASN A 364 -11.40 16.46 -8.90
N VAL A 365 -10.64 17.26 -8.14
CA VAL A 365 -10.63 17.21 -6.68
C VAL A 365 -12.02 17.55 -6.11
N GLU A 366 -12.70 18.56 -6.67
CA GLU A 366 -14.06 18.91 -6.26
C GLU A 366 -15.06 17.78 -6.51
N LEU A 367 -14.96 17.08 -7.65
CA LEU A 367 -15.80 15.91 -7.93
C LEU A 367 -15.58 14.79 -6.92
N LEU A 368 -14.33 14.53 -6.54
CA LEU A 368 -13.98 13.53 -5.52
C LEU A 368 -14.55 13.93 -4.14
N LEU A 369 -14.40 15.19 -3.75
CA LEU A 369 -14.93 15.70 -2.49
C LEU A 369 -16.46 15.65 -2.45
N GLN A 370 -17.13 16.02 -3.54
CA GLN A 370 -18.59 15.91 -3.66
C GLN A 370 -19.04 14.46 -3.56
N PHE A 371 -18.34 13.52 -4.22
CA PHE A 371 -18.63 12.10 -4.12
C PHE A 371 -18.60 11.62 -2.66
N PHE A 372 -17.54 11.93 -1.91
CA PHE A 372 -17.46 11.53 -0.50
C PHE A 372 -18.51 12.23 0.35
N ASP A 373 -18.71 13.54 0.19
CA ASP A 373 -19.70 14.30 0.96
C ASP A 373 -21.11 13.71 0.82
N ILE A 374 -21.50 13.33 -0.41
CA ILE A 374 -22.77 12.67 -0.68
C ILE A 374 -22.90 11.38 0.15
N PHE A 375 -21.94 10.46 0.07
CA PHE A 375 -22.08 9.14 0.70
C PHE A 375 -21.85 9.12 2.22
N LEU A 376 -21.11 10.10 2.75
CA LEU A 376 -20.89 10.21 4.21
C LEU A 376 -22.16 10.65 4.93
N LYS A 377 -22.85 11.65 4.41
CA LYS A 377 -24.08 12.21 4.97
C LYS A 377 -25.26 11.24 4.97
N ILE A 378 -25.19 10.17 4.19
CA ILE A 378 -26.30 9.22 4.10
C ILE A 378 -26.46 8.45 5.41
N LYS A 379 -25.38 8.17 6.14
CA LYS A 379 -25.48 7.56 7.49
C LYS A 379 -26.35 8.43 8.41
N ASP A 380 -26.12 9.75 8.42
CA ASP A 380 -26.89 10.70 9.26
C ASP A 380 -28.36 10.80 8.84
N LEU A 381 -28.63 10.72 7.53
CA LEU A 381 -30.01 10.64 7.02
C LEU A 381 -30.71 9.40 7.58
N THR A 382 -30.05 8.25 7.49
CA THR A 382 -30.65 6.94 7.76
C THR A 382 -30.78 6.60 9.24
N THR A 383 -29.97 7.22 10.11
CA THR A 383 -30.08 7.08 11.56
C THR A 383 -31.07 8.08 12.17
N SER A 384 -31.56 9.06 11.41
CA SER A 384 -32.47 10.10 11.91
C SER A 384 -33.85 9.55 12.30
N GLU A 385 -34.45 10.14 13.36
CA GLU A 385 -35.81 9.78 13.81
C GLU A 385 -36.85 9.95 12.69
N ALA A 386 -36.70 11.00 11.87
CA ALA A 386 -37.54 11.25 10.71
C ALA A 386 -37.46 10.12 9.67
N PHE A 387 -36.30 9.45 9.54
CA PHE A 387 -36.14 8.30 8.63
C PHE A 387 -36.78 7.04 9.19
N GLN A 388 -36.69 6.84 10.51
CA GLN A 388 -37.36 5.72 11.21
C GLN A 388 -38.89 5.82 11.14
N GLU A 389 -39.45 7.01 10.97
CA GLU A 389 -40.90 7.18 10.71
C GLU A 389 -41.33 6.66 9.33
N TYR A 390 -40.43 6.62 8.35
CA TYR A 390 -40.71 6.10 7.00
C TYR A 390 -40.58 4.56 6.92
N ASP A 391 -39.70 3.93 7.72
CA ASP A 391 -39.61 2.46 7.90
C ASP A 391 -40.46 2.00 9.11
N ALA A 392 -41.77 2.22 9.03
CA ALA A 392 -42.69 1.95 10.14
C ALA A 392 -42.78 0.46 10.53
N ASN A 393 -42.46 -0.45 9.60
CA ASN A 393 -42.43 -1.90 9.81
C ASN A 393 -41.06 -2.43 10.24
N LYS A 394 -40.01 -1.59 10.27
CA LYS A 394 -38.63 -1.92 10.67
C LYS A 394 -38.08 -3.12 9.89
N ASP A 395 -38.48 -3.26 8.64
CA ASP A 395 -38.02 -4.36 7.81
C ASP A 395 -36.67 -4.05 7.14
N GLY A 396 -36.17 -2.82 7.29
CA GLY A 396 -34.89 -2.37 6.74
C GLY A 396 -34.95 -1.96 5.27
N PHE A 397 -36.15 -1.93 4.67
CA PHE A 397 -36.37 -1.53 3.29
C PHE A 397 -37.13 -0.20 3.20
N ILE A 398 -36.74 0.64 2.25
CA ILE A 398 -37.46 1.89 1.94
C ILE A 398 -37.74 1.99 0.45
N SER A 399 -38.89 2.53 0.06
CA SER A 399 -39.14 2.78 -1.36
C SER A 399 -38.37 4.00 -1.86
N PRO A 400 -37.97 4.07 -3.14
CA PRO A 400 -37.29 5.23 -3.73
C PRO A 400 -38.04 6.56 -3.53
N LYS A 401 -39.38 6.52 -3.52
CA LYS A 401 -40.22 7.70 -3.30
C LYS A 401 -40.16 8.20 -1.86
N GLU A 402 -40.16 7.29 -0.90
CA GLU A 402 -40.01 7.62 0.53
C GLU A 402 -38.60 8.10 0.81
N PHE A 403 -37.59 7.44 0.23
CA PHE A 403 -36.20 7.86 0.32
C PHE A 403 -35.99 9.27 -0.23
N ARG A 404 -36.59 9.59 -1.38
CA ARG A 404 -36.57 10.96 -1.94
C ARG A 404 -37.22 11.97 -1.01
N ARG A 405 -38.38 11.67 -0.44
CA ARG A 405 -39.07 12.56 0.51
C ARG A 405 -38.26 12.79 1.78
N ALA A 406 -37.59 11.77 2.30
CA ALA A 406 -36.71 11.89 3.45
C ALA A 406 -35.52 12.81 3.16
N MET A 407 -34.88 12.66 1.99
CA MET A 407 -33.80 13.55 1.55
C MET A 407 -34.27 15.01 1.38
N GLU A 408 -35.44 15.22 0.75
CA GLU A 408 -36.06 16.54 0.59
C GLU A 408 -36.38 17.22 1.93
N ALA A 409 -36.84 16.44 2.92
CA ALA A 409 -37.17 16.94 4.25
C ALA A 409 -35.95 17.46 5.01
N GLN A 410 -34.80 16.78 4.89
CA GLN A 410 -33.57 17.20 5.57
C GLN A 410 -32.86 18.39 4.92
N LYS A 411 -33.12 18.69 3.64
CA LYS A 411 -32.50 19.80 2.88
C LYS A 411 -30.96 19.77 2.86
N VAL A 412 -30.38 18.58 3.02
CA VAL A 412 -28.93 18.36 3.03
C VAL A 412 -28.39 18.17 1.60
N TYR A 413 -29.21 17.62 0.70
CA TYR A 413 -28.85 17.27 -0.67
C TYR A 413 -29.47 18.23 -1.69
N THR A 414 -28.77 18.46 -2.81
CA THR A 414 -29.39 19.13 -3.96
C THR A 414 -30.27 18.16 -4.75
N ASN A 415 -31.15 18.67 -5.62
CA ASN A 415 -31.95 17.82 -6.50
C ASN A 415 -31.08 16.89 -7.36
N GLN A 416 -29.93 17.38 -7.83
CA GLN A 416 -29.00 16.58 -8.62
C GLN A 416 -28.35 15.47 -7.81
N ASP A 417 -27.99 15.75 -6.54
CA ASP A 417 -27.43 14.73 -5.65
C ASP A 417 -28.49 13.66 -5.34
N MET A 418 -29.74 14.06 -5.08
CA MET A 418 -30.84 13.10 -4.83
C MET A 418 -31.09 12.19 -6.04
N ASP A 419 -31.16 12.76 -7.25
CA ASP A 419 -31.35 11.97 -8.47
C ASP A 419 -30.15 11.04 -8.73
N TYR A 420 -28.93 11.51 -8.43
CA TYR A 420 -27.72 10.68 -8.50
C TYR A 420 -27.76 9.51 -7.51
N ILE A 421 -28.06 9.76 -6.22
CA ILE A 421 -28.15 8.71 -5.21
C ILE A 421 -29.22 7.69 -5.60
N LEU A 422 -30.41 8.14 -6.02
CA LEU A 422 -31.48 7.22 -6.43
C LEU A 422 -31.06 6.30 -7.59
N ASN A 423 -30.34 6.84 -8.57
CA ASN A 423 -29.79 6.05 -9.68
C ASN A 423 -28.71 5.05 -9.21
N CYS A 424 -27.97 5.34 -8.14
CA CYS A 424 -26.96 4.42 -7.60
C CYS A 424 -27.58 3.27 -6.78
N VAL A 425 -28.86 3.34 -6.41
CA VAL A 425 -29.46 2.46 -5.40
C VAL A 425 -30.61 1.60 -5.93
N ASP A 426 -31.46 2.10 -6.82
CA ASP A 426 -32.61 1.36 -7.36
C ASP A 426 -32.41 0.94 -8.83
N ILE A 427 -31.39 0.11 -9.07
CA ILE A 427 -30.94 -0.18 -10.44
C ILE A 427 -31.73 -1.35 -11.07
N ASN A 428 -32.27 -2.25 -10.25
CA ASN A 428 -33.17 -3.31 -10.71
C ASN A 428 -34.65 -2.84 -10.80
N GLN A 429 -34.94 -1.59 -10.40
CA GLN A 429 -36.28 -1.00 -10.35
C GLN A 429 -37.29 -1.88 -9.58
N ASP A 430 -36.81 -2.66 -8.61
CA ASP A 430 -37.68 -3.50 -7.78
C ASP A 430 -38.42 -2.66 -6.72
N GLY A 431 -38.05 -1.38 -6.60
CA GLY A 431 -38.68 -0.40 -5.73
C GLY A 431 -38.34 -0.60 -4.25
N LYS A 432 -37.28 -1.35 -3.94
CA LYS A 432 -36.79 -1.61 -2.58
C LYS A 432 -35.33 -1.22 -2.43
N ILE A 433 -35.04 -0.39 -1.45
CA ILE A 433 -33.68 0.00 -1.08
C ILE A 433 -33.31 -0.70 0.22
N ASP A 434 -32.33 -1.62 0.18
CA ASP A 434 -31.72 -2.21 1.37
C ASP A 434 -30.69 -1.24 1.96
N PHE A 435 -30.99 -0.75 3.15
CA PHE A 435 -30.17 0.24 3.82
C PHE A 435 -28.82 -0.31 4.33
N MET A 436 -28.79 -1.54 4.84
CA MET A 436 -27.56 -2.15 5.34
C MET A 436 -26.60 -2.40 4.19
N GLU A 437 -27.13 -2.92 3.08
CA GLU A 437 -26.40 -3.10 1.84
C GLU A 437 -25.82 -1.77 1.35
N PHE A 438 -26.60 -0.69 1.37
CA PHE A 438 -26.15 0.64 0.96
C PHE A 438 -24.96 1.17 1.80
N THR A 439 -25.05 1.03 3.12
CA THR A 439 -24.02 1.50 4.06
C THR A 439 -22.70 0.75 3.84
N GLU A 440 -22.76 -0.58 3.74
CA GLU A 440 -21.57 -1.41 3.47
C GLU A 440 -20.97 -1.14 2.08
N ARG A 441 -21.82 -0.80 1.11
CA ARG A 441 -21.41 -0.59 -0.28
C ARG A 441 -20.77 0.77 -0.54
N PHE A 442 -21.34 1.84 -0.01
CA PHE A 442 -20.91 3.19 -0.34
C PHE A 442 -20.34 3.95 0.86
N HIS A 443 -21.01 3.91 2.01
CA HIS A 443 -20.59 4.69 3.18
C HIS A 443 -19.25 4.21 3.74
N ASN A 444 -19.11 2.91 4.03
CA ASN A 444 -17.90 2.37 4.64
C ASN A 444 -16.64 2.60 3.77
N PRO A 445 -16.65 2.30 2.45
CA PRO A 445 -15.54 2.65 1.58
C PRO A 445 -15.28 4.17 1.50
N ALA A 446 -16.33 4.99 1.36
CA ALA A 446 -16.19 6.44 1.29
C ALA A 446 -15.60 7.03 2.57
N ARG A 447 -15.93 6.47 3.74
CA ARG A 447 -15.37 6.87 5.04
C ARG A 447 -13.88 6.59 5.15
N ASP A 448 -13.44 5.38 4.80
CA ASP A 448 -12.02 5.01 4.90
C ASP A 448 -11.13 5.91 4.03
N ILE A 449 -11.52 6.16 2.79
CA ILE A 449 -10.74 7.05 1.89
C ILE A 449 -10.94 8.51 2.24
N GLY A 450 -12.18 8.89 2.57
CA GLY A 450 -12.54 10.24 2.96
C GLY A 450 -11.70 10.73 4.14
N PHE A 451 -11.45 9.88 5.13
CA PHE A 451 -10.60 10.24 6.26
C PHE A 451 -9.18 10.62 5.80
N ASN A 452 -8.55 9.80 4.95
CA ASN A 452 -7.19 10.07 4.44
C ASN A 452 -7.14 11.36 3.61
N MET A 453 -8.16 11.63 2.78
CA MET A 453 -8.27 12.88 2.03
C MET A 453 -8.45 14.09 2.96
N ALA A 454 -9.27 13.98 4.01
CA ALA A 454 -9.45 15.03 5.00
C ALA A 454 -8.14 15.33 5.76
N VAL A 455 -7.39 14.29 6.14
CA VAL A 455 -6.05 14.44 6.74
C VAL A 455 -5.10 15.14 5.78
N LEU A 456 -5.07 14.75 4.50
CA LEU A 456 -4.18 15.37 3.51
C LEU A 456 -4.46 16.86 3.36
N LEU A 457 -5.72 17.25 3.18
CA LEU A 457 -6.10 18.65 3.02
C LEU A 457 -5.82 19.46 4.29
N THR A 458 -6.12 18.89 5.47
CA THR A 458 -5.83 19.54 6.76
C THR A 458 -4.34 19.72 6.95
N ASN A 459 -3.54 18.66 6.76
CA ASN A 459 -2.10 18.69 6.90
C ASN A 459 -1.47 19.71 5.94
N LEU A 460 -1.87 19.70 4.67
CA LEU A 460 -1.37 20.64 3.66
C LEU A 460 -1.73 22.10 4.01
N SER A 461 -2.93 22.33 4.56
CA SER A 461 -3.34 23.68 5.00
C SER A 461 -2.50 24.22 6.15
N GLU A 462 -2.02 23.34 7.04
CA GLU A 462 -1.12 23.73 8.12
C GLU A 462 0.31 23.98 7.61
N HIS A 463 0.75 23.27 6.58
CA HIS A 463 2.04 23.52 5.91
C HIS A 463 2.03 24.78 5.03
N MET A 464 0.88 25.15 4.47
CA MET A 464 0.68 26.27 3.54
C MET A 464 -0.42 27.24 4.04
N PRO A 465 -0.30 27.82 5.26
CA PRO A 465 -1.40 28.52 5.94
C PRO A 465 -1.88 29.79 5.24
N HIS A 466 -1.06 30.38 4.37
CA HIS A 466 -1.34 31.64 3.69
C HIS A 466 -1.72 31.47 2.21
N ASP A 467 -1.86 30.25 1.70
CA ASP A 467 -2.29 30.04 0.31
C ASP A 467 -3.81 30.16 0.17
N ILE A 468 -4.25 31.28 -0.40
CA ILE A 468 -5.68 31.61 -0.61
C ILE A 468 -6.35 30.60 -1.57
N ARG A 469 -5.60 30.02 -2.52
CA ARG A 469 -6.17 29.06 -3.48
C ARG A 469 -6.55 27.77 -2.76
N LEU A 470 -5.69 27.29 -1.88
CA LEU A 470 -5.96 26.13 -1.04
C LEU A 470 -7.15 26.38 -0.10
N GLN A 471 -7.19 27.54 0.56
CA GLN A 471 -8.32 27.92 1.42
C GLN A 471 -9.66 27.87 0.67
N ARG A 472 -9.72 28.40 -0.56
CA ARG A 472 -10.92 28.34 -1.41
C ARG A 472 -11.34 26.90 -1.76
N LEU A 473 -10.38 26.01 -1.99
CA LEU A 473 -10.65 24.59 -2.23
C LEU A 473 -11.22 23.92 -0.97
N MET A 474 -10.64 24.21 0.20
CA MET A 474 -11.14 23.70 1.48
C MET A 474 -12.53 24.22 1.80
N ASP A 475 -12.84 25.48 1.48
CA ASP A 475 -14.17 26.06 1.67
C ASP A 475 -15.24 25.31 0.87
N LYS A 476 -14.92 24.86 -0.35
CA LYS A 476 -15.82 24.02 -1.15
C LYS A 476 -16.03 22.63 -0.53
N GLY A 477 -15.01 22.08 0.12
CA GLY A 477 -15.06 20.81 0.85
C GLY A 477 -15.43 20.93 2.33
N LYS A 478 -15.91 22.08 2.80
CA LYS A 478 -16.07 22.35 4.25
C LYS A 478 -16.97 21.34 4.97
N SER A 479 -18.07 20.97 4.32
CA SER A 479 -19.01 19.96 4.82
C SER A 479 -18.31 18.62 5.05
N PHE A 480 -17.62 18.13 4.03
CA PHE A 480 -16.81 16.91 4.09
C PHE A 480 -15.74 16.97 5.19
N LEU A 481 -15.01 18.08 5.32
CA LEU A 481 -14.00 18.24 6.36
C LEU A 481 -14.62 18.25 7.77
N SER A 482 -15.80 18.87 7.93
CA SER A 482 -16.48 18.92 9.23
C SER A 482 -16.94 17.56 9.72
N TYR A 483 -17.27 16.63 8.82
CA TYR A 483 -17.66 15.26 9.16
C TYR A 483 -16.55 14.52 9.92
N PHE A 484 -15.30 14.69 9.51
CA PHE A 484 -14.15 14.02 10.11
C PHE A 484 -13.54 14.78 11.29
N GLN A 485 -13.99 16.00 11.59
CA GLN A 485 -13.37 16.85 12.60
C GLN A 485 -13.31 16.19 13.99
N ASP A 486 -14.37 15.50 14.39
CA ASP A 486 -14.44 14.81 15.70
C ASP A 486 -13.65 13.49 15.72
N HIS A 487 -13.35 12.93 14.55
CA HIS A 487 -12.60 11.68 14.37
C HIS A 487 -11.11 11.92 14.07
N LEU A 488 -10.70 13.18 13.88
CA LEU A 488 -9.33 13.55 13.57
C LEU A 488 -8.53 13.85 14.85
N GLY A 489 -7.70 12.90 15.24
CA GLY A 489 -6.70 13.09 16.29
C GLY A 489 -5.50 13.89 15.77
N ARG A 490 -5.00 14.80 16.61
CA ARG A 490 -3.79 15.59 16.34
C ARG A 490 -2.91 15.61 17.58
N ILE A 491 -1.64 15.23 17.41
CA ILE A 491 -0.60 15.36 18.45
C ILE A 491 0.62 16.06 17.90
N GLU A 492 1.34 16.75 18.79
CA GLU A 492 2.63 17.37 18.50
C GLU A 492 3.73 16.61 19.25
N ILE A 493 4.70 16.10 18.52
CA ILE A 493 5.84 15.35 19.07
C ILE A 493 7.13 16.06 18.72
N LYS A 494 8.14 15.95 19.58
CA LYS A 494 9.49 16.41 19.25
C LYS A 494 10.22 15.29 18.52
N GLY A 495 10.45 15.46 17.22
CA GLY A 495 11.15 14.49 16.39
C GLY A 495 12.63 14.36 16.76
N GLY A 496 13.30 13.33 16.22
CA GLY A 496 14.72 13.06 16.47
C GLY A 496 15.66 14.18 16.04
N ALA A 497 15.24 15.00 15.07
CA ALA A 497 15.96 16.19 14.60
C ALA A 497 15.76 17.43 15.50
N GLY A 498 14.97 17.32 16.58
CA GLY A 498 14.73 18.39 17.55
C GLY A 498 13.63 19.37 17.16
N TYR A 499 12.99 19.20 16.00
CA TYR A 499 11.83 19.97 15.54
C TYR A 499 10.52 19.37 16.06
N ILE A 500 9.49 20.21 16.12
CA ILE A 500 8.12 19.76 16.44
C ILE A 500 7.51 19.22 15.16
N GLU A 501 7.02 17.98 15.23
CA GLU A 501 6.31 17.28 14.17
C GLU A 501 4.86 17.08 14.61
N ARG A 502 3.95 17.10 13.64
CA ARG A 502 2.53 16.84 13.87
C ARG A 502 2.17 15.48 13.33
N VAL A 503 1.47 14.70 14.14
CA VAL A 503 0.94 13.40 13.74
C VAL A 503 -0.57 13.45 13.78
N TYR A 504 -1.18 13.01 12.70
CA TYR A 504 -2.62 12.87 12.54
C TYR A 504 -3.00 11.39 12.58
N PHE A 505 -4.10 11.07 13.25
CA PHE A 505 -4.57 9.68 13.35
C PHE A 505 -6.08 9.64 13.50
N GLU A 506 -6.71 8.53 13.10
CA GLU A 506 -8.14 8.33 13.29
C GLU A 506 -8.44 7.97 14.75
N ILE A 507 -9.46 8.63 15.30
CA ILE A 507 -10.09 8.24 16.57
C ILE A 507 -11.42 7.58 16.23
N THR A 508 -11.59 6.32 16.63
CA THR A 508 -12.82 5.58 16.35
C THR A 508 -14.00 6.11 17.16
N GLU A 509 -15.20 6.01 16.57
CA GLU A 509 -16.48 6.39 17.21
C GLU A 509 -16.66 5.70 18.58
N SER A 510 -16.36 4.39 18.65
CA SER A 510 -16.37 3.62 19.90
C SER A 510 -15.43 4.21 20.97
N ASN A 511 -14.20 4.62 20.60
CA ASN A 511 -13.27 5.21 21.54
C ASN A 511 -13.76 6.55 22.10
N ILE A 512 -14.42 7.37 21.26
CA ILE A 512 -15.00 8.65 21.64
C ILE A 512 -16.17 8.45 22.62
N GLU A 513 -17.07 7.52 22.32
CA GLU A 513 -18.20 7.19 23.19
C GLU A 513 -17.73 6.67 24.55
N GLN A 514 -16.75 5.77 24.56
CA GLN A 514 -16.17 5.22 25.78
C GLN A 514 -15.50 6.31 26.62
N TRP A 515 -14.71 7.19 26.01
CA TRP A 515 -14.08 8.32 26.69
C TRP A 515 -15.11 9.30 27.26
N ASN A 516 -16.29 9.37 26.66
CA ASN A 516 -17.35 10.25 27.09
C ASN A 516 -18.21 9.72 28.26
N LYS A 517 -18.00 8.48 28.70
CA LYS A 517 -18.75 7.87 29.82
C LYS A 517 -18.52 8.64 31.13
N PRO A 518 -19.56 8.79 31.98
CA PRO A 518 -19.46 9.55 33.23
C PRO A 518 -18.33 9.09 34.14
N HIS A 519 -18.14 7.78 34.29
CA HIS A 519 -17.10 7.18 35.13
C HIS A 519 -15.68 7.64 34.73
N ILE A 520 -15.35 7.56 33.43
CA ILE A 520 -14.05 7.98 32.88
C ILE A 520 -13.86 9.49 33.03
N LYS A 521 -14.93 10.29 32.86
CA LYS A 521 -14.88 11.74 33.07
C LYS A 521 -14.59 12.11 34.53
N GLU A 522 -15.16 11.37 35.48
CA GLU A 522 -14.90 11.56 36.92
C GLU A 522 -13.48 11.14 37.29
N SER A 523 -13.02 9.98 36.81
CA SER A 523 -11.64 9.50 36.97
C SER A 523 -10.61 10.52 36.45
N LYS A 524 -10.83 11.04 35.23
CA LYS A 524 -10.02 12.12 34.65
C LYS A 524 -10.02 13.38 35.52
N LYS A 525 -11.17 13.77 36.06
CA LYS A 525 -11.27 14.96 36.92
C LYS A 525 -10.48 14.77 38.22
N ALA A 526 -10.56 13.59 38.83
CA ALA A 526 -9.79 13.25 40.02
C ALA A 526 -8.28 13.27 39.74
N PHE A 527 -7.84 12.68 38.62
CA PHE A 527 -6.45 12.71 38.16
C PHE A 527 -5.95 14.14 37.98
N LEU A 528 -6.71 15.01 37.28
CA LEU A 528 -6.31 16.41 37.08
C LEU A 528 -6.15 17.17 38.40
N HIS A 529 -6.97 16.89 39.41
CA HIS A 529 -6.79 17.48 40.74
C HIS A 529 -5.53 17.00 41.46
N LEU A 530 -5.10 15.76 41.22
CA LEU A 530 -3.89 15.19 41.81
C LEU A 530 -2.63 15.82 41.21
N VAL A 531 -2.57 15.88 39.87
CA VAL A 531 -1.37 16.33 39.12
C VAL A 531 -1.11 17.83 39.22
N VAL A 532 -2.14 18.65 39.44
CA VAL A 532 -1.97 20.12 39.58
C VAL A 532 -1.13 20.49 40.81
N ASN A 533 -1.11 19.64 41.84
CA ASN A 533 -0.30 19.86 43.05
C ASN A 533 1.15 19.36 42.91
N GLU A 534 1.47 18.62 41.84
CA GLU A 534 2.81 18.12 41.60
C GLU A 534 3.73 19.26 41.12
N THR A 535 5.00 19.25 41.56
CA THR A 535 5.96 20.31 41.20
C THR A 535 7.04 19.84 40.25
N ASP A 536 7.31 18.53 40.16
CA ASP A 536 8.27 17.96 39.21
C ASP A 536 7.61 17.64 37.86
N ASP A 537 8.11 18.23 36.77
CA ASP A 537 7.60 18.02 35.42
C ASP A 537 7.82 16.59 34.90
N LYS A 538 8.86 15.89 35.36
CA LYS A 538 9.07 14.48 34.96
C LYS A 538 8.05 13.57 35.61
N GLU A 539 7.82 13.77 36.90
CA GLU A 539 6.86 12.99 37.67
C GLU A 539 5.43 13.22 37.18
N LYS A 540 5.08 14.46 36.78
CA LYS A 540 3.82 14.76 36.09
C LYS A 540 3.62 13.94 34.82
N LEU A 541 4.65 13.84 33.98
CA LEU A 541 4.57 13.09 32.72
C LEU A 541 4.46 11.59 32.98
N GLU A 542 5.19 11.07 33.96
CA GLU A 542 5.10 9.66 34.35
C GLU A 542 3.73 9.31 34.93
N GLN A 543 3.18 10.14 35.83
CA GLN A 543 1.82 9.97 36.35
C GLN A 543 0.76 10.07 35.23
N PHE A 544 0.97 10.93 34.24
CA PHE A 544 0.08 11.01 33.07
C PHE A 544 0.10 9.75 32.22
N ILE A 545 1.29 9.18 31.96
CA ILE A 545 1.41 7.91 31.23
C ILE A 545 0.73 6.78 32.00
N ASN A 546 0.98 6.69 33.31
CA ASN A 546 0.34 5.68 34.17
C ASN A 546 -1.19 5.79 34.14
N PHE A 547 -1.73 7.01 34.22
CA PHE A 547 -3.17 7.24 34.08
C PHE A 547 -3.71 6.78 32.71
N CYS A 548 -2.97 7.00 31.62
CA CYS A 548 -3.36 6.51 30.30
C CYS A 548 -3.36 4.97 30.24
N GLU A 549 -2.35 4.31 30.79
CA GLU A 549 -2.28 2.84 30.87
C GLU A 549 -3.42 2.26 31.72
N ASP A 550 -3.66 2.84 32.91
CA ASP A 550 -4.75 2.45 33.80
C ASP A 550 -6.12 2.62 33.13
N THR A 551 -6.32 3.70 32.37
CA THR A 551 -7.56 3.94 31.64
C THR A 551 -7.77 2.90 30.53
N ILE A 552 -6.71 2.45 29.87
CA ILE A 552 -6.81 1.37 28.87
C ILE A 552 -7.21 0.06 29.57
N PHE A 553 -6.59 -0.27 30.69
CA PHE A 553 -6.92 -1.46 31.48
C PHE A 553 -8.37 -1.41 31.99
N GLU A 554 -8.81 -0.25 32.48
CA GLU A 554 -10.17 -0.03 32.95
C GLU A 554 -11.20 -0.26 31.83
N LYS A 555 -10.92 0.24 30.62
CA LYS A 555 -11.76 -0.02 29.44
C LYS A 555 -11.81 -1.52 29.10
N TYR A 556 -10.67 -2.22 29.18
CA TYR A 556 -10.61 -3.67 28.95
C TYR A 556 -11.39 -4.45 30.00
N ALA A 557 -11.22 -4.11 31.29
CA ALA A 557 -11.90 -4.76 32.41
C ALA A 557 -13.43 -4.57 32.35
N LEU A 558 -13.89 -3.45 31.79
CA LEU A 558 -15.32 -3.19 31.54
C LEU A 558 -15.86 -3.86 30.27
N GLY A 559 -15.04 -4.63 29.55
CA GLY A 559 -15.41 -5.34 28.32
C GLY A 559 -15.65 -4.41 27.14
N TYR A 560 -15.02 -3.23 27.12
CA TYR A 560 -15.20 -2.25 26.05
C TYR A 560 -14.16 -2.36 24.92
N ILE A 561 -13.09 -3.10 25.12
CA ILE A 561 -12.05 -3.40 24.13
C ILE A 561 -11.65 -4.86 24.24
#